data_AF-A0A0D1K2H4-F1
#
_entry.id   AF-A0A0D1K2H4-F1
#
_cell.length_a   1.000
_cell.length_b   1.000
_cell.length_c   1.000
_cell.angle_alpha   90.00
_cell.angle_beta   90.00
_cell.angle_gamma   90.00
#
_symmetry.space_group_name_H-M   'P 1'
#
loop_
_entity.id
_entity.type
_entity.pdbx_description
1 polymer ?
#
loop_
_entity_poly.entity_id
_entity_poly.type
_entity_poly.pdbx_seq_one_letter_code
_entity_poly.pdbx_strand_id
1 'polypeptide(L)'
;MFNLFKRPKVDTKAYDAQLSQAIDRAKFDYEKAKMSEVAMFESDVDPRLIKAETDKARQKYFFLLRAARHRDMKGHWSTAFVHPEL
;
A
#
# COMPACT_ATOMS: atom_id res chain seq x y z
N MET A 1 30.31 -21.82 -25.85
CA MET A 1 30.25 -21.36 -24.44
C MET A 1 28.96 -20.61 -24.23
N PHE A 2 28.02 -21.16 -23.45
CA PHE A 2 26.77 -20.49 -23.13
C PHE A 2 26.97 -19.61 -21.88
N ASN A 3 26.79 -18.30 -22.03
CA ASN A 3 26.80 -17.34 -20.93
C ASN A 3 25.52 -17.51 -20.07
N LEU A 4 25.50 -18.51 -19.19
CA LEU A 4 24.34 -18.87 -18.35
C LEU A 4 24.13 -17.99 -17.09
N PHE A 5 24.92 -16.93 -16.88
CA PHE A 5 24.90 -16.22 -15.58
C PHE A 5 24.70 -14.70 -15.65
N LYS A 6 24.12 -14.16 -16.74
CA LYS A 6 23.67 -12.75 -16.70
C LYS A 6 22.38 -12.66 -15.90
N ARG A 7 22.48 -12.27 -14.62
CA ARG A 7 21.32 -11.92 -13.79
C ARG A 7 20.49 -10.85 -14.53
N PRO A 8 19.17 -11.02 -14.65
CA PRO A 8 18.33 -10.00 -15.26
C PRO A 8 18.50 -8.70 -14.48
N LYS A 9 18.82 -7.62 -15.20
CA LYS A 9 18.95 -6.29 -14.60
C LYS A 9 17.54 -5.85 -14.21
N VAL A 10 17.32 -5.59 -12.92
CA VAL A 10 16.03 -5.08 -12.43
C VAL A 10 15.81 -3.71 -13.07
N ASP A 11 14.67 -3.54 -13.74
CA ASP A 11 14.22 -2.23 -14.18
C ASP A 11 13.72 -1.44 -12.96
N THR A 12 14.60 -0.60 -12.45
CA THR A 12 14.32 0.22 -11.27
C THR A 12 13.18 1.19 -11.51
N LYS A 13 12.99 1.70 -12.73
CA LYS A 13 11.90 2.63 -13.05
C LYS A 13 10.56 1.92 -13.05
N ALA A 14 10.50 0.74 -13.67
CA ALA A 14 9.28 -0.08 -13.65
C ALA A 14 8.92 -0.50 -12.22
N TYR A 15 9.92 -0.87 -11.41
CA TYR A 15 9.73 -1.19 -10.01
C TYR A 15 9.19 0.02 -9.21
N ASP A 16 9.77 1.20 -9.39
CA ASP A 16 9.33 2.42 -8.69
C ASP A 16 7.90 2.81 -9.09
N ALA A 17 7.53 2.65 -10.36
CA ALA A 17 6.16 2.86 -10.82
C ALA A 17 5.16 1.90 -10.16
N GLN A 18 5.50 0.60 -10.11
CA GLN A 18 4.68 -0.42 -9.44
C GLN A 18 4.56 -0.15 -7.94
N LEU A 19 5.66 0.24 -7.29
CA LEU A 19 5.67 0.57 -5.88
C LEU A 19 4.78 1.79 -5.59
N SER A 20 4.82 2.81 -6.45
CA SER A 20 3.93 3.97 -6.32
C SER A 20 2.45 3.56 -6.38
N GLN A 21 2.06 2.79 -7.40
CA GLN A 21 0.68 2.30 -7.55
C GLN A 21 0.25 1.43 -6.36
N ALA A 22 1.15 0.59 -5.85
CA ALA A 22 0.89 -0.25 -4.69
C ALA A 22 0.69 0.59 -3.41
N ILE A 23 1.43 1.68 -3.24
CA ILE A 23 1.26 2.61 -2.11
C ILE A 23 -0.10 3.30 -2.19
N ASP A 24 -0.49 3.79 -3.37
CA ASP A 24 -1.78 4.46 -3.58
C ASP A 24 -2.95 3.53 -3.26
N ARG A 25 -2.88 2.28 -3.74
CA ARG A 25 -3.88 1.26 -3.43
C ARG A 25 -3.91 0.91 -1.94
N ALA A 26 -2.75 0.71 -1.31
CA ALA A 26 -2.68 0.39 0.10
C ALA A 26 -3.18 1.53 1.00
N LYS A 27 -2.97 2.78 0.59
CA LYS A 27 -3.53 3.96 1.25
C LYS A 27 -5.06 3.94 1.17
N PHE A 28 -5.61 3.69 -0.01
CA PHE A 28 -7.05 3.56 -0.21
C PHE A 28 -7.64 2.44 0.67
N ASP A 29 -7.04 1.26 0.65
CA ASP A 29 -7.50 0.11 1.45
C ASP A 29 -7.50 0.45 2.96
N TYR A 30 -6.45 1.12 3.44
CA TYR A 30 -6.34 1.54 4.83
C TYR A 30 -7.42 2.57 5.23
N GLU A 31 -7.63 3.60 4.42
CA GLU A 31 -8.65 4.63 4.70
C GLU A 31 -10.06 4.03 4.64
N LYS A 32 -10.33 3.15 3.68
CA LYS A 32 -11.60 2.40 3.58
C LYS A 32 -11.83 1.51 4.80
N ALA A 33 -10.80 0.79 5.26
CA ALA A 33 -10.89 -0.03 6.46
C ALA A 33 -11.16 0.81 7.71
N LYS A 34 -10.50 1.97 7.84
CA LYS A 34 -10.73 2.91 8.93
C LYS A 34 -12.15 3.47 8.93
N MET A 35 -12.69 3.84 7.77
CA MET A 35 -14.10 4.25 7.66
C MET A 35 -15.07 3.13 8.06
N SER A 36 -14.75 1.90 7.65
CA SER A 36 -15.56 0.72 7.98
C SER A 36 -15.50 0.39 9.47
N GLU A 37 -14.33 0.54 10.10
CA GLU A 37 -14.16 0.37 11.55
C GLU A 37 -15.03 1.35 12.34
N VAL A 38 -15.05 2.61 11.95
CA VAL A 38 -15.92 3.62 12.58
C VAL A 38 -17.40 3.28 12.39
N ALA A 39 -17.81 2.89 11.19
CA ALA A 39 -19.21 2.58 10.88
C ALA A 39 -19.72 1.31 11.60
N MET A 40 -18.85 0.32 11.83
CA MET A 40 -19.24 -0.96 12.41
C MET A 40 -19.26 -0.97 13.94
N PHE A 41 -18.89 0.14 14.60
CA PHE A 41 -19.12 0.29 16.05
C PHE A 41 -20.62 0.25 16.43
N GLU A 42 -21.52 0.43 15.45
CA GLU A 42 -22.97 0.40 15.64
C GLU A 42 -23.61 -0.96 15.29
N SER A 43 -22.83 -1.98 14.91
CA SER A 43 -23.36 -3.27 14.43
C SER A 43 -22.93 -4.49 15.29
N ASP A 44 -23.65 -5.61 15.18
CA ASP A 44 -23.40 -6.90 15.87
C ASP A 44 -22.13 -7.65 15.36
N VAL A 45 -21.21 -6.96 14.69
CA VAL A 45 -19.99 -7.56 14.12
C VAL A 45 -18.88 -7.57 15.16
N ASP A 46 -18.04 -8.63 15.19
CA ASP A 46 -16.89 -8.72 16.09
C ASP A 46 -15.90 -7.54 15.90
N PRO A 47 -15.83 -6.59 16.84
CA PRO A 47 -14.99 -5.40 16.69
C PRO A 47 -13.50 -5.74 16.64
N ARG A 48 -13.09 -6.89 17.20
CA ARG A 48 -11.69 -7.34 17.19
C ARG A 48 -11.24 -7.73 15.79
N LEU A 49 -12.11 -8.40 15.03
CA LEU A 49 -11.81 -8.80 13.66
C LEU A 49 -11.66 -7.57 12.76
N ILE A 50 -12.55 -6.60 12.90
CA ILE A 50 -12.52 -5.37 12.10
C ILE A 50 -11.25 -4.58 12.39
N LYS A 51 -10.93 -4.39 13.67
CA LYS A 51 -9.69 -3.73 14.09
C LYS A 51 -8.44 -4.44 13.57
N ALA A 52 -8.44 -5.78 13.58
CA ALA A 52 -7.32 -6.56 13.05
C ALA A 52 -7.12 -6.35 11.54
N GLU A 53 -8.20 -6.27 10.75
CA GLU A 53 -8.12 -5.97 9.32
C GLU A 53 -7.66 -4.53 9.06
N THR A 54 -8.13 -3.54 9.83
CA THR A 54 -7.62 -2.16 9.74
C THR A 54 -6.12 -2.09 10.07
N ASP A 55 -5.69 -2.74 11.15
CA ASP A 55 -4.28 -2.77 11.57
C ASP A 55 -3.39 -3.44 10.51
N LYS A 56 -3.87 -4.51 9.88
CA LYS A 56 -3.18 -5.18 8.77
C LYS A 56 -3.06 -4.28 7.55
N ALA A 57 -4.13 -3.59 7.16
CA ALA A 57 -4.11 -2.62 6.06
C ALA A 57 -3.13 -1.46 6.35
N ARG A 58 -3.15 -0.96 7.58
CA ARG A 58 -2.22 0.06 8.09
C ARG A 58 -0.77 -0.40 7.97
N GLN A 59 -0.45 -1.59 8.46
CA GLN A 59 0.91 -2.13 8.41
C GLN A 59 1.41 -2.29 6.97
N LYS A 60 0.56 -2.77 6.06
CA LYS A 60 0.89 -2.89 4.63
C LYS A 60 1.22 -1.54 4.02
N TYR A 61 0.40 -0.52 4.25
CA TYR A 61 0.65 0.83 3.76
C TYR A 61 2.00 1.40 4.25
N PHE A 62 2.27 1.33 5.54
CA PHE A 62 3.52 1.86 6.10
C PHE A 62 4.76 1.06 5.69
N PHE A 63 4.62 -0.25 5.47
CA PHE A 63 5.69 -1.08 4.92
C PHE A 63 6.10 -0.59 3.53
N LEU A 64 5.12 -0.35 2.65
CA LEU A 64 5.39 0.13 1.29
C LEU A 64 5.97 1.56 1.29
N LEU A 65 5.49 2.45 2.16
CA LEU A 65 6.09 3.77 2.35
C LEU A 65 7.56 3.68 2.78
N ARG A 66 7.88 2.74 3.67
CA ARG A 66 9.27 2.52 4.10
C ARG A 66 10.13 2.05 2.93
N ALA A 67 9.63 1.14 2.10
CA ALA A 67 10.31 0.70 0.89
C ALA A 67 10.57 1.86 -0.09
N ALA A 68 9.60 2.77 -0.27
CA ALA A 68 9.78 3.96 -1.09
C ALA A 68 10.82 4.94 -0.52
N ARG A 69 10.84 5.12 0.81
CA ARG A 69 11.86 5.95 1.49
C ARG A 69 13.27 5.40 1.31
N HIS A 70 13.46 4.08 1.40
CA HIS A 70 14.77 3.45 1.17
C HIS A 70 15.30 3.63 -0.26
N ARG A 71 14.43 4.06 -1.18
CA ARG A 71 14.75 4.28 -2.59
C ARG A 71 14.73 5.77 -2.96
N ASP A 72 14.63 6.66 -1.97
CA ASP A 72 14.55 8.11 -2.14
C ASP A 72 13.43 8.57 -3.09
N MET A 73 12.35 7.78 -3.18
CA MET A 73 11.22 8.11 -4.05
C MET A 73 10.48 9.35 -3.54
N LYS A 74 10.37 10.35 -4.40
CA LYS A 74 9.57 11.56 -4.16
C LYS A 74 8.19 11.36 -4.80
N GLY A 75 7.15 11.29 -3.98
CA GLY A 75 5.77 11.12 -4.43
C GLY A 75 4.81 11.95 -3.60
N HIS A 76 3.61 12.19 -4.13
CA HIS A 76 2.55 12.93 -3.44
C HIS A 76 1.79 12.00 -2.48
N TRP A 77 2.48 11.54 -1.43
CA TRP A 77 1.91 10.62 -0.45
C TRP A 77 0.90 11.30 0.49
N SER A 78 0.94 12.63 0.57
CA SER A 78 0.11 13.49 1.41
C SER A 78 -1.22 13.94 0.77
N THR A 79 -1.49 13.59 -0.50
CA THR A 79 -2.71 14.05 -1.20
C THR A 79 -3.97 13.52 -0.52
N ALA A 80 -5.04 14.31 -0.53
CA ALA A 80 -6.37 13.82 -0.16
C ALA A 80 -6.76 12.61 -1.01
N PHE A 81 -7.54 11.71 -0.43
CA PHE A 81 -7.99 10.47 -1.07
C PHE A 81 -8.77 10.78 -2.35
N VAL A 82 -8.26 10.34 -3.49
CA VAL A 82 -8.96 10.35 -4.78
C VAL A 82 -8.93 8.92 -5.29
N HIS A 83 -10.10 8.38 -5.64
CA HIS A 83 -10.20 7.05 -6.23
C HIS A 83 -9.36 7.02 -7.52
N PRO A 84 -8.45 6.05 -7.73
CA PRO A 84 -7.67 5.96 -8.97
C PRO A 84 -8.52 5.57 -10.21
N GLU A 85 -9.84 5.47 -10.06
CA GLU A 85 -10.80 5.07 -11.11
C GLU A 85 -11.77 6.20 -11.49
N LEU A 86 -11.49 7.45 -11.08
CA LEU A 86 -12.19 8.66 -11.52
C LEU A 86 -11.31 9.49 -12.46
#